data_AF-A0A7X3MVN4-F1
#
_entry.id   AF-A0A7X3MVN4-F1
#
_cell.length_a   1.000
_cell.length_b   1.000
_cell.length_c   1.000
_cell.angle_alpha   90.00
_cell.angle_beta   90.00
_cell.angle_gamma   90.00
#
_symmetry.space_group_name_H-M   'P 1'
#
loop_
_entity.id
_entity.type
_entity.pdbx_description
1 polymer ?
#
loop_
_entity_poly.entity_id
_entity_poly.type
_entity_poly.pdbx_seq_one_letter_code
_entity_poly.pdbx_strand_id
1 'polypeptide(L)'
;MNRVWTEEELDILRRDRAARIPVPVTAAKLGRPVPATYARARLIGTLVQPHQPWDEASVARLRELVLADPPMTDKRIAEELGRTITQIRWKMQDLDLIGVRDLSKLAKITASETASSRVAKLPAQKPAPRMQPAPQKPSSAPLVTPQGPVTDSVHRADPAPVDPRTALEGALVRLEAKLTERLKNSISETEAGMIRAATDAIAEKRGIDRRLADLGRRSAEALAEKAKAERMKVQAEIAEAPVPSQRRLQDIVAGREEKPALKEPKRATAQPVAKKPVVPATRGVSQAPVSRQSQPPAPPPAPKIVVVETPVAARAEPNLSLDPVQVSGRGGWKSVRRDPARVAAQAKAKAKPTSRADAVDLALAAQAAINRFIAERGVTKTERSGIQAVISRLQARGYIVVQDGDGWVIDQRHRVDGESALVAFAEARGISLDVAA
;
A
#
# COMPACT_ATOMS: atom_id res chain seq x y z
N MET A 1 -20.14 -4.10 27.27
CA MET A 1 -20.50 -5.47 27.69
C MET A 1 -21.23 -6.15 26.54
N ASN A 2 -20.99 -7.45 26.28
CA ASN A 2 -21.70 -8.19 25.23
C ASN A 2 -23.04 -8.71 25.78
N ARG A 3 -24.15 -8.02 25.48
CA ARG A 3 -25.50 -8.47 25.86
C ARG A 3 -25.77 -9.85 25.24
N VAL A 4 -25.90 -10.89 26.06
CA VAL A 4 -26.22 -12.26 25.65
C VAL A 4 -27.53 -12.25 24.83
N TRP A 5 -27.63 -13.09 23.81
CA TRP A 5 -28.85 -13.22 23.00
C TRP A 5 -29.86 -14.13 23.71
N THR A 6 -31.08 -13.65 23.95
CA THR A 6 -32.16 -14.48 24.51
C THR A 6 -32.85 -15.28 23.40
N GLU A 7 -33.53 -16.37 23.74
CA GLU A 7 -34.19 -17.23 22.75
C GLU A 7 -35.30 -16.49 22.00
N GLU A 8 -36.06 -15.63 22.69
CA GLU A 8 -37.06 -14.73 22.11
C GLU A 8 -36.49 -13.84 21.00
N GLU A 9 -35.30 -13.25 21.21
CA GLU A 9 -34.63 -12.42 20.21
C GLU A 9 -34.16 -13.24 19.00
N LEU A 10 -33.80 -14.52 19.22
CA LEU A 10 -33.46 -15.46 18.15
C LEU A 10 -34.72 -15.86 17.36
N ASP A 11 -35.87 -16.02 18.00
CA ASP A 11 -37.14 -16.34 17.34
C ASP A 11 -37.73 -15.16 16.56
N ILE A 12 -37.66 -13.95 17.10
CA ILE A 12 -37.96 -12.73 16.34
C ILE A 12 -37.04 -12.64 15.11
N LEU A 13 -35.74 -12.92 15.28
CA LEU A 13 -34.78 -12.89 14.17
C LEU A 13 -35.04 -14.01 13.15
N ARG A 14 -35.43 -15.23 13.57
CA ARG A 14 -35.86 -16.32 12.66
C ARG A 14 -37.11 -15.90 11.86
N ARG A 15 -38.14 -15.38 12.54
CA ARG A 15 -39.42 -14.96 11.96
C ARG A 15 -39.25 -13.82 10.97
N ASP A 16 -38.55 -12.74 11.35
CA ASP A 16 -38.27 -11.60 10.46
C ASP A 16 -37.44 -12.02 9.23
N ARG A 17 -36.49 -12.95 9.38
CA ARG A 17 -35.71 -13.47 8.24
C ARG A 17 -36.54 -14.34 7.31
N ALA A 18 -37.45 -15.17 7.83
CA ALA A 18 -38.40 -15.94 7.02
C ALA A 18 -39.32 -15.00 6.21
N ALA A 19 -39.78 -13.90 6.83
CA ALA A 19 -40.54 -12.83 6.18
C ALA A 19 -39.69 -11.89 5.27
N ARG A 20 -38.41 -12.21 5.03
CA ARG A 20 -37.46 -11.43 4.21
C ARG A 20 -37.26 -9.97 4.65
N ILE A 21 -37.54 -9.65 5.91
CA ILE A 21 -37.39 -8.29 6.46
C ILE A 21 -35.90 -7.89 6.47
N PRO A 22 -35.54 -6.63 6.10
CA PRO A 22 -34.17 -6.15 6.16
C PRO A 22 -33.61 -6.15 7.59
N VAL A 23 -32.41 -6.69 7.77
CA VAL A 23 -31.74 -6.80 9.09
C VAL A 23 -31.67 -5.50 9.89
N PRO A 24 -31.48 -4.29 9.30
CA PRO A 24 -31.54 -3.04 10.06
C PRO A 24 -32.88 -2.78 10.75
N VAL A 25 -34.00 -3.19 10.16
CA VAL A 25 -35.35 -3.05 10.74
C VAL A 25 -35.50 -3.99 11.94
N THR A 26 -35.08 -5.25 11.81
CA THR A 26 -35.07 -6.22 12.92
C THR A 26 -34.10 -5.79 14.03
N ALA A 27 -32.95 -5.21 13.69
CA ALA A 27 -32.00 -4.69 14.67
C ALA A 27 -32.61 -3.54 15.51
N ALA A 28 -33.38 -2.64 14.88
CA ALA A 28 -34.14 -1.61 15.58
C ALA A 28 -35.22 -2.20 16.51
N LYS A 29 -36.03 -3.16 16.02
CA LYS A 29 -37.03 -3.88 16.85
C LYS A 29 -36.41 -4.52 18.10
N LEU A 30 -35.22 -5.09 17.98
CA LEU A 30 -34.52 -5.79 19.07
C LEU A 30 -33.70 -4.88 20.00
N GLY A 31 -33.60 -3.58 19.69
CA GLY A 31 -32.72 -2.65 20.41
C GLY A 31 -31.25 -3.08 20.38
N ARG A 32 -30.78 -3.63 19.25
CA ARG A 32 -29.42 -4.17 19.09
C ARG A 32 -28.64 -3.50 17.94
N PRO A 33 -27.31 -3.34 18.07
CA PRO A 33 -26.51 -2.73 17.02
C PRO A 33 -26.50 -3.60 15.77
N VAL A 34 -26.78 -2.98 14.61
CA VAL A 34 -26.92 -3.63 13.30
C VAL A 34 -25.81 -4.66 12.99
N PRO A 35 -24.51 -4.40 13.23
CA PRO A 35 -23.45 -5.39 12.98
C PRO A 35 -23.58 -6.68 13.82
N ALA A 36 -24.06 -6.59 15.07
CA ALA A 36 -24.27 -7.74 15.93
C ALA A 36 -25.46 -8.58 15.44
N THR A 37 -26.53 -7.93 14.99
CA THR A 37 -27.71 -8.60 14.40
C THR A 37 -27.34 -9.30 13.09
N TYR A 38 -26.52 -8.68 12.22
CA TYR A 38 -25.97 -9.37 11.04
C TYR A 38 -25.10 -10.58 11.41
N ALA A 39 -24.20 -10.43 12.38
CA ALA A 39 -23.35 -11.54 12.83
C ALA A 39 -24.18 -12.70 13.39
N ARG A 40 -25.23 -12.42 14.17
CA ARG A 40 -26.10 -13.46 14.72
C ARG A 40 -27.01 -14.09 13.67
N ALA A 41 -27.61 -13.31 12.77
CA ALA A 41 -28.41 -13.83 11.65
C ALA A 41 -27.58 -14.78 10.76
N ARG A 42 -26.29 -14.46 10.56
CA ARG A 42 -25.33 -15.34 9.86
C ARG A 42 -25.07 -16.64 10.61
N LEU A 43 -25.00 -16.62 11.95
CA LEU A 43 -24.77 -17.81 12.78
C LEU A 43 -26.01 -18.71 12.92
N ILE A 44 -27.23 -18.15 12.92
CA ILE A 44 -28.48 -18.92 12.96
C ILE A 44 -28.74 -19.67 11.63
N GLY A 45 -28.01 -19.34 10.56
CA GLY A 45 -28.14 -20.01 9.25
C GLY A 45 -29.35 -19.55 8.42
N THR A 46 -30.17 -18.64 8.95
CA THR A 46 -31.36 -18.06 8.27
C THR A 46 -30.97 -17.05 7.21
N LEU A 47 -30.40 -17.57 6.12
CA LEU A 47 -30.03 -16.90 4.89
C LEU A 47 -28.82 -15.94 5.01
N VAL A 48 -27.62 -16.50 5.19
CA VAL A 48 -26.58 -16.17 4.19
C VAL A 48 -27.11 -16.72 2.87
N GLN A 49 -26.98 -16.01 1.73
CA GLN A 49 -27.29 -16.61 0.43
C GLN A 49 -26.68 -18.01 0.41
N PRO A 50 -27.45 -19.10 0.20
CA PRO A 50 -26.85 -20.42 0.08
C PRO A 50 -25.79 -20.28 -1.00
N HIS A 51 -24.53 -20.51 -0.64
CA HIS A 51 -23.44 -20.40 -1.59
C HIS A 51 -23.65 -21.53 -2.60
N GLN A 52 -24.37 -21.22 -3.67
CA GLN A 52 -24.73 -22.18 -4.70
C GLN A 52 -23.41 -22.80 -5.16
N PRO A 53 -23.19 -24.11 -4.92
CA PRO A 53 -21.93 -24.73 -5.28
C PRO A 53 -21.70 -24.53 -6.78
N TRP A 54 -20.45 -24.36 -7.17
CA TRP A 54 -20.10 -24.30 -8.58
C TRP A 54 -20.01 -25.74 -9.09
N ASP A 55 -21.12 -26.21 -9.62
CA ASP A 55 -21.22 -27.41 -10.44
C ASP A 55 -20.37 -27.28 -11.72
N GLU A 56 -19.92 -28.41 -12.24
CA GLU A 56 -19.01 -28.46 -13.38
C GLU A 56 -19.64 -27.91 -14.66
N ALA A 57 -20.96 -28.09 -14.84
CA ALA A 57 -21.73 -27.53 -15.94
C ALA A 57 -21.76 -25.99 -15.90
N SER A 58 -22.06 -25.38 -14.75
CA SER A 58 -21.97 -23.91 -14.57
C SER A 58 -20.56 -23.38 -14.80
N VAL A 59 -19.52 -24.14 -14.45
CA VAL A 59 -18.12 -23.75 -14.69
C VAL A 59 -17.74 -23.87 -16.18
N ALA A 60 -18.22 -24.90 -16.87
CA ALA A 60 -18.04 -25.04 -18.32
C ALA A 60 -18.75 -23.90 -19.07
N ARG A 61 -20.02 -23.61 -18.71
CA ARG A 61 -20.80 -22.50 -19.28
C ARG A 61 -20.16 -21.14 -18.99
N LEU A 62 -19.58 -20.95 -17.80
CA LEU A 62 -18.80 -19.75 -17.48
C LEU A 62 -17.58 -19.59 -18.40
N ARG A 63 -16.84 -20.67 -18.68
CA ARG A 63 -15.69 -20.62 -19.61
C ARG A 63 -16.13 -20.28 -21.02
N GLU A 64 -17.20 -20.91 -21.52
CA GLU A 64 -17.79 -20.64 -22.83
C GLU A 64 -18.19 -19.16 -22.98
N LEU A 65 -18.95 -18.61 -22.02
CA LEU A 65 -19.40 -17.21 -22.02
C LEU A 65 -18.26 -16.19 -21.86
N VAL A 66 -17.14 -16.60 -21.26
CA VAL A 66 -15.93 -15.75 -21.13
C VAL A 66 -15.08 -15.76 -22.40
N LEU A 67 -15.06 -16.88 -23.14
CA LEU A 67 -14.30 -17.07 -24.39
C LEU A 67 -15.08 -16.68 -25.66
N ALA A 68 -16.40 -16.48 -25.57
CA ALA A 68 -17.20 -16.00 -26.69
C ALA A 68 -16.71 -14.63 -27.19
N ASP A 69 -16.58 -14.49 -28.52
CA ASP A 69 -16.30 -13.21 -29.18
C ASP A 69 -17.59 -12.67 -29.84
N PRO A 70 -18.08 -11.46 -29.49
CA PRO A 70 -17.48 -10.50 -28.57
C PRO A 70 -17.61 -10.89 -27.08
N PRO A 71 -16.63 -10.54 -26.22
CA PRO A 71 -16.62 -10.93 -24.81
C PRO A 71 -17.82 -10.35 -24.05
N MET A 72 -18.67 -11.25 -23.56
CA MET A 72 -19.89 -10.90 -22.83
C MET A 72 -19.56 -10.24 -21.49
N THR A 73 -20.24 -9.13 -21.15
CA THR A 73 -19.95 -8.37 -19.92
C THR A 73 -20.33 -9.15 -18.66
N ASP A 74 -19.60 -8.92 -17.56
CA ASP A 74 -19.79 -9.64 -16.28
C ASP A 74 -21.24 -9.56 -15.75
N LYS A 75 -21.99 -8.50 -16.11
CA LYS A 75 -23.42 -8.35 -15.81
C LYS A 75 -24.30 -9.34 -16.58
N ARG A 76 -24.09 -9.46 -17.90
CA ARG A 76 -24.85 -10.40 -18.73
C ARG A 76 -24.50 -11.85 -18.35
N ILE A 77 -23.24 -12.15 -18.02
CA ILE A 77 -22.83 -13.47 -17.50
C ILE A 77 -23.51 -13.75 -16.13
N ALA A 78 -23.70 -12.73 -15.30
CA ALA A 78 -24.43 -12.83 -14.03
C ALA A 78 -25.92 -13.13 -14.20
N GLU A 79 -26.56 -12.47 -15.16
CA GLU A 79 -27.95 -12.73 -15.55
C GLU A 79 -28.11 -14.15 -16.12
N GLU A 80 -27.28 -14.54 -17.10
CA GLU A 80 -27.30 -15.86 -17.77
C GLU A 80 -27.07 -17.03 -16.80
N LEU A 81 -26.16 -16.90 -15.83
CA LEU A 81 -25.87 -17.94 -14.84
C LEU A 81 -26.74 -17.86 -13.58
N GLY A 82 -27.64 -16.88 -13.47
CA GLY A 82 -28.46 -16.64 -12.26
C GLY A 82 -27.65 -16.35 -10.98
N ARG A 83 -26.41 -15.87 -11.11
CA ARG A 83 -25.44 -15.67 -10.01
C ARG A 83 -25.07 -14.20 -9.89
N THR A 84 -24.51 -13.79 -8.74
CA THR A 84 -24.07 -12.39 -8.58
C THR A 84 -22.76 -12.11 -9.33
N ILE A 85 -22.60 -10.88 -9.82
CA ILE A 85 -21.38 -10.39 -10.49
C ILE A 85 -20.13 -10.70 -9.66
N THR A 86 -20.19 -10.51 -8.33
CA THR A 86 -19.08 -10.79 -7.42
C THR A 86 -18.72 -12.28 -7.36
N GLN A 87 -19.71 -13.18 -7.34
CA GLN A 87 -19.48 -14.62 -7.35
C GLN A 87 -18.82 -15.08 -8.65
N ILE A 88 -19.25 -14.53 -9.80
CA ILE A 88 -18.63 -14.80 -11.11
C ILE A 88 -17.21 -14.27 -11.15
N ARG A 89 -16.98 -13.03 -10.72
CA ARG A 89 -15.63 -12.44 -10.71
C ARG A 89 -14.65 -13.22 -9.84
N TRP A 90 -15.09 -13.66 -8.64
CA TRP A 90 -14.31 -14.58 -7.81
C TRP A 90 -14.06 -15.92 -8.51
N LYS A 91 -15.08 -16.52 -9.14
CA LYS A 91 -14.89 -17.80 -9.83
C LYS A 91 -14.00 -17.70 -11.06
N MET A 92 -14.05 -16.59 -11.79
CA MET A 92 -13.12 -16.30 -12.89
C MET A 92 -11.69 -16.11 -12.39
N GLN A 93 -11.51 -15.56 -11.19
CA GLN A 93 -10.20 -15.46 -10.53
C GLN A 93 -9.69 -16.84 -10.09
N ASP A 94 -10.52 -17.65 -9.44
CA ASP A 94 -10.19 -19.03 -9.03
C ASP A 94 -9.87 -19.98 -10.20
N LEU A 95 -10.16 -19.57 -11.43
CA LEU A 95 -9.94 -20.32 -12.67
C LEU A 95 -8.91 -19.65 -13.60
N ASP A 96 -8.24 -18.58 -13.14
CA ASP A 96 -7.29 -17.73 -13.88
C ASP A 96 -7.80 -17.14 -15.22
N LEU A 97 -9.12 -17.19 -15.45
CA LEU A 97 -9.80 -16.65 -16.64
C LEU A 97 -9.73 -15.11 -16.74
N ILE A 98 -9.32 -14.42 -15.68
CA ILE A 98 -9.13 -12.97 -15.68
C ILE A 98 -7.91 -12.56 -16.50
N GLY A 99 -6.85 -13.37 -16.56
CA GLY A 99 -5.64 -13.06 -17.34
C GLY A 99 -5.83 -13.21 -18.85
N VAL A 100 -6.72 -14.10 -19.28
CA VAL A 100 -7.04 -14.38 -20.70
C VAL A 100 -7.92 -13.27 -21.31
N ARG A 101 -8.61 -12.51 -20.47
CA ARG A 101 -9.66 -11.57 -20.87
C ARG A 101 -9.07 -10.19 -21.08
N ASP A 102 -8.86 -9.79 -22.34
CA ASP A 102 -8.44 -8.44 -22.74
C ASP A 102 -9.36 -7.36 -22.14
N LEU A 103 -9.02 -6.85 -20.96
CA LEU A 103 -9.76 -5.77 -20.30
C LEU A 103 -9.82 -4.52 -21.20
N SER A 104 -8.81 -4.33 -22.07
CA SER A 104 -8.76 -3.32 -23.13
C SER A 104 -9.87 -3.45 -24.18
N LYS A 105 -10.32 -4.68 -24.51
CA LYS A 105 -11.45 -4.90 -25.44
C LYS A 105 -12.78 -4.62 -24.74
N LEU A 106 -12.95 -5.10 -23.50
CA LEU A 106 -14.15 -4.82 -22.69
C LEU A 106 -14.31 -3.32 -22.38
N ALA A 107 -13.22 -2.61 -22.09
CA ALA A 107 -13.24 -1.17 -21.86
C ALA A 107 -13.74 -0.42 -23.12
N LYS A 108 -13.29 -0.82 -24.31
CA LYS A 108 -13.77 -0.27 -25.59
C LYS A 108 -15.27 -0.53 -25.81
N ILE A 109 -15.73 -1.77 -25.60
CA ILE A 109 -17.14 -2.15 -25.77
C ILE A 109 -18.03 -1.42 -24.75
N THR A 110 -17.62 -1.37 -23.48
CA THR A 110 -18.39 -0.69 -22.42
C THR A 110 -18.44 0.82 -22.66
N ALA A 111 -17.35 1.43 -23.14
CA ALA A 111 -17.31 2.84 -23.51
C ALA A 111 -18.21 3.15 -24.72
N SER A 112 -18.28 2.28 -25.74
CA SER A 112 -19.17 2.48 -26.89
C SER A 112 -20.65 2.23 -26.56
N GLU A 113 -20.97 1.23 -25.73
CA GLU A 113 -22.35 0.97 -25.24
C GLU A 113 -22.88 2.14 -24.37
N THR A 114 -22.02 2.69 -23.48
CA THR A 114 -22.38 3.86 -22.66
C THR A 114 -22.39 5.19 -23.43
N ALA A 115 -21.58 5.33 -24.49
CA ALA A 115 -21.67 6.48 -25.38
C ALA A 115 -22.97 6.45 -26.22
N SER A 116 -23.34 5.29 -26.76
CA SER A 116 -24.52 5.14 -27.61
C SER A 116 -25.83 5.33 -26.84
N SER A 117 -25.92 4.84 -25.60
CA SER A 117 -27.12 5.04 -24.75
C SER A 117 -27.38 6.49 -24.31
N ARG A 118 -26.41 7.41 -24.47
CA ARG A 118 -26.57 8.82 -24.07
C ARG A 118 -27.08 9.75 -25.19
N VAL A 119 -27.09 9.29 -26.44
CA VAL A 119 -27.52 10.09 -27.61
C VAL A 119 -29.01 9.90 -27.93
N ALA A 120 -29.66 8.87 -27.38
CA ALA A 120 -31.09 8.63 -27.52
C ALA A 120 -31.96 9.54 -26.63
N LYS A 121 -31.80 10.87 -26.75
CA LYS A 121 -32.78 11.86 -26.25
C LYS A 121 -33.21 12.73 -27.42
N LEU A 122 -34.47 12.54 -27.84
CA LEU A 122 -35.03 13.03 -29.11
C LEU A 122 -34.86 14.55 -29.30
N PRO A 123 -34.40 14.98 -30.49
CA PRO A 123 -34.93 16.14 -31.18
C PRO A 123 -36.03 15.71 -32.16
N ALA A 124 -36.99 16.61 -32.41
CA ALA A 124 -38.19 16.31 -33.20
C ALA A 124 -37.92 16.05 -34.69
N GLN A 125 -38.81 15.26 -35.31
CA GLN A 125 -38.78 14.94 -36.74
C GLN A 125 -38.96 16.19 -37.62
N LYS A 126 -38.18 16.26 -38.71
CA LYS A 126 -38.54 17.02 -39.93
C LYS A 126 -38.04 16.21 -41.14
N PRO A 127 -38.84 16.07 -42.22
CA PRO A 127 -38.57 15.04 -43.23
C PRO A 127 -37.48 15.42 -44.26
N ALA A 128 -36.86 14.35 -44.77
CA ALA A 128 -35.92 14.16 -45.88
C ALA A 128 -35.67 15.30 -46.91
N PRO A 129 -34.47 15.33 -47.54
CA PRO A 129 -34.35 14.54 -48.77
C PRO A 129 -33.05 13.73 -48.95
N ARG A 130 -33.25 12.44 -49.28
CA ARG A 130 -32.62 11.66 -50.37
C ARG A 130 -31.42 12.30 -51.13
N MET A 131 -30.21 11.75 -50.96
CA MET A 131 -29.15 11.58 -52.01
C MET A 131 -28.09 10.59 -51.48
N GLN A 132 -28.05 9.37 -52.05
CA GLN A 132 -27.00 8.83 -52.95
C GLN A 132 -25.92 7.97 -52.24
N PRO A 133 -25.65 6.73 -52.72
CA PRO A 133 -24.63 5.85 -52.14
C PRO A 133 -23.24 6.11 -52.75
N ALA A 134 -22.22 6.20 -51.89
CA ALA A 134 -20.80 6.22 -52.29
C ALA A 134 -20.22 4.79 -52.35
N PRO A 135 -19.20 4.52 -53.20
CA PRO A 135 -18.90 3.16 -53.65
C PRO A 135 -18.13 2.31 -52.63
N GLN A 136 -18.48 1.02 -52.58
CA GLN A 136 -17.71 0.00 -51.88
C GLN A 136 -16.38 -0.26 -52.63
N LYS A 137 -15.25 -0.21 -51.92
CA LYS A 137 -13.98 -0.72 -52.44
C LYS A 137 -13.94 -2.24 -52.28
N PRO A 138 -13.82 -3.04 -53.35
CA PRO A 138 -13.54 -4.46 -53.23
C PRO A 138 -12.07 -4.64 -52.80
N SER A 139 -11.85 -5.17 -51.60
CA SER A 139 -10.52 -5.60 -51.15
C SER A 139 -10.22 -7.00 -51.67
N SER A 140 -9.83 -7.10 -52.94
CA SER A 140 -9.38 -8.35 -53.55
C SER A 140 -8.08 -8.83 -52.91
N ALA A 141 -8.14 -9.80 -52.00
CA ALA A 141 -6.97 -10.54 -51.54
C ALA A 141 -6.77 -11.76 -52.46
N PRO A 142 -5.59 -11.92 -53.09
CA PRO A 142 -5.34 -13.07 -53.96
C PRO A 142 -5.12 -14.34 -53.13
N LEU A 143 -5.87 -15.39 -53.48
CA LEU A 143 -5.63 -16.75 -53.00
C LEU A 143 -4.38 -17.29 -53.69
N VAL A 144 -3.20 -17.04 -53.12
CA VAL A 144 -1.94 -17.60 -53.61
C VAL A 144 -1.80 -19.03 -53.09
N THR A 145 -2.24 -19.99 -53.91
CA THR A 145 -1.95 -21.41 -53.72
C THR A 145 -0.55 -21.69 -54.27
N PRO A 146 0.46 -22.04 -53.46
CA PRO A 146 1.76 -22.45 -53.98
C PRO A 146 1.68 -23.89 -54.50
N GLN A 147 1.33 -24.06 -55.78
CA GLN A 147 1.66 -25.28 -56.50
C GLN A 147 3.16 -25.29 -56.79
N GLY A 148 3.93 -25.93 -55.90
CA GLY A 148 5.33 -26.26 -56.16
C GLY A 148 5.45 -27.41 -57.17
N PRO A 149 6.44 -27.39 -58.08
CA PRO A 149 6.58 -28.41 -59.12
C PRO A 149 6.98 -29.78 -58.55
N VAL A 150 6.42 -30.83 -59.13
CA VAL A 150 6.65 -32.23 -58.74
C VAL A 150 7.81 -32.83 -59.55
N THR A 151 9.02 -32.32 -59.34
CA THR A 151 10.26 -32.91 -59.89
C THR A 151 11.44 -32.62 -58.98
N ASP A 152 11.89 -33.62 -58.22
CA ASP A 152 13.22 -34.19 -58.46
C ASP A 152 13.44 -35.45 -57.61
N SER A 153 13.67 -36.56 -58.30
CA SER A 153 14.03 -37.86 -57.72
C SER A 153 15.51 -37.85 -57.32
N VAL A 154 15.87 -37.02 -56.34
CA VAL A 154 17.24 -36.96 -55.83
C VAL A 154 17.57 -38.29 -55.13
N HIS A 155 18.66 -38.92 -55.56
CA HIS A 155 19.18 -40.15 -54.98
C HIS A 155 19.27 -40.03 -53.46
N ARG A 156 18.50 -40.89 -52.77
CA ARG A 156 18.60 -41.13 -51.34
C ARG A 156 19.93 -41.84 -51.08
N ALA A 157 21.01 -41.09 -51.00
CA ALA A 157 22.28 -41.58 -50.48
C ALA A 157 22.01 -42.13 -49.07
N ASP A 158 22.28 -43.42 -48.86
CA ASP A 158 22.09 -44.02 -47.55
C ASP A 158 22.96 -43.27 -46.52
N PRO A 159 22.36 -42.77 -45.42
CA PRO A 159 23.14 -42.06 -44.41
C PRO A 159 24.17 -43.03 -43.84
N ALA A 160 25.45 -42.65 -43.92
CA ALA A 160 26.54 -43.39 -43.30
C ALA A 160 26.18 -43.69 -41.83
N PRO A 161 26.55 -44.86 -41.29
CA PRO A 161 26.12 -45.29 -39.96
C PRO A 161 26.66 -44.33 -38.89
N VAL A 162 25.82 -43.39 -38.48
CA VAL A 162 26.11 -42.46 -37.37
C VAL A 162 26.07 -43.26 -36.08
N ASP A 163 27.13 -43.20 -35.28
CA ASP A 163 27.15 -43.80 -33.95
C ASP A 163 26.00 -43.19 -33.12
N PRO A 164 25.02 -44.01 -32.67
CA PRO A 164 23.86 -43.53 -31.92
C PRO A 164 24.24 -42.77 -30.64
N ARG A 165 25.43 -43.00 -30.06
CA ARG A 165 25.93 -42.24 -28.91
C ARG A 165 26.21 -40.78 -29.28
N THR A 166 26.96 -40.56 -30.36
CA THR A 166 27.27 -39.20 -30.84
C THR A 166 26.00 -38.43 -31.26
N ALA A 167 25.02 -39.13 -31.83
CA ALA A 167 23.71 -38.56 -32.14
C ALA A 167 22.92 -38.15 -30.89
N LEU A 168 22.95 -38.98 -29.83
CA LEU A 168 22.30 -38.70 -28.55
C LEU A 168 22.96 -37.52 -27.82
N GLU A 169 24.29 -37.49 -27.75
CA GLU A 169 25.05 -36.38 -27.16
C GLU A 169 24.75 -35.06 -27.89
N GLY A 170 24.79 -35.07 -29.23
CA GLY A 170 24.41 -33.93 -30.04
C GLY A 170 22.94 -33.49 -29.86
N ALA A 171 22.03 -34.42 -29.57
CA ALA A 171 20.64 -34.08 -29.24
C ALA A 171 20.50 -33.47 -27.84
N LEU A 172 21.24 -33.97 -26.85
CA LEU A 172 21.26 -33.43 -25.48
C LEU A 172 21.81 -32.00 -25.45
N VAL A 173 22.94 -31.73 -26.10
CA VAL A 173 23.52 -30.36 -26.19
C VAL A 173 22.54 -29.38 -26.87
N ARG A 174 21.84 -29.81 -27.92
CA ARG A 174 20.80 -29.00 -28.58
C ARG A 174 19.58 -28.76 -27.68
N LEU A 175 19.23 -29.72 -26.82
CA LEU A 175 18.13 -29.57 -25.87
C LEU A 175 18.50 -28.62 -24.74
N GLU A 176 19.71 -28.75 -24.18
CA GLU A 176 20.26 -27.86 -23.16
C GLU A 176 20.30 -26.41 -23.67
N ALA A 177 20.87 -26.16 -24.85
CA ALA A 177 20.89 -24.83 -25.46
C ALA A 177 19.49 -24.21 -25.59
N LYS A 178 18.49 -24.99 -26.05
CA LYS A 178 17.08 -24.55 -26.15
C LYS A 178 16.44 -24.26 -24.80
N LEU A 179 16.77 -25.04 -23.76
CA LEU A 179 16.27 -24.80 -22.40
C LEU A 179 16.91 -23.55 -21.79
N THR A 180 18.22 -23.34 -21.98
CA THR A 180 18.92 -22.13 -21.57
C THR A 180 18.36 -20.88 -22.26
N GLU A 181 18.09 -20.95 -23.57
CA GLU A 181 17.47 -19.85 -24.33
C GLU A 181 16.06 -19.52 -23.81
N ARG A 182 15.21 -20.54 -23.62
CA ARG A 182 13.86 -20.36 -23.04
C ARG A 182 13.90 -19.77 -21.63
N LEU A 183 14.85 -20.19 -20.80
CA LEU A 183 15.01 -19.68 -19.43
C LEU A 183 15.47 -18.22 -19.44
N LYS A 184 16.43 -17.84 -20.32
CA LYS A 184 16.84 -16.44 -20.53
C LYS A 184 15.66 -15.58 -20.97
N ASN A 185 14.91 -16.02 -21.98
CA ASN A 185 13.74 -15.28 -22.47
C ASN A 185 12.67 -15.10 -21.38
N SER A 186 12.37 -16.15 -20.61
CA SER A 186 11.42 -16.09 -19.50
C SER A 186 11.87 -15.13 -18.39
N ILE A 187 13.16 -15.14 -18.02
CA ILE A 187 13.71 -14.16 -17.07
C ILE A 187 13.55 -12.75 -17.62
N SER A 188 13.98 -12.49 -18.86
CA SER A 188 13.88 -11.16 -19.48
C SER A 188 12.43 -10.64 -19.59
N GLU A 189 11.45 -11.51 -19.85
CA GLU A 189 10.03 -11.17 -19.81
C GLU A 189 9.56 -10.79 -18.39
N THR A 190 9.95 -11.56 -17.37
CA THR A 190 9.61 -11.24 -15.98
C THR A 190 10.25 -9.94 -15.48
N GLU A 191 11.51 -9.69 -15.84
CA GLU A 191 12.23 -8.44 -15.54
C GLU A 191 11.56 -7.24 -16.23
N ALA A 192 11.24 -7.36 -17.52
CA ALA A 192 10.51 -6.32 -18.24
C ALA A 192 9.12 -6.05 -17.62
N GLY A 193 8.44 -7.09 -17.13
CA GLY A 193 7.19 -6.97 -16.36
C GLY A 193 7.37 -6.21 -15.04
N MET A 194 8.39 -6.54 -14.26
CA MET A 194 8.72 -5.86 -13.01
C MET A 194 9.10 -4.40 -13.22
N ILE A 195 9.88 -4.09 -14.27
CA ILE A 195 10.28 -2.71 -14.62
C ILE A 195 9.04 -1.88 -14.98
N ARG A 196 8.12 -2.42 -15.80
CA ARG A 196 6.86 -1.74 -16.15
C ARG A 196 6.02 -1.45 -14.90
N ALA A 197 5.80 -2.45 -14.05
CA ALA A 197 5.06 -2.29 -12.80
C ALA A 197 5.69 -1.25 -11.86
N ALA A 198 7.03 -1.19 -11.78
CA ALA A 198 7.74 -0.18 -11.02
C ALA A 198 7.57 1.22 -11.62
N THR A 199 7.63 1.37 -12.95
CA THR A 199 7.39 2.68 -13.60
C THR A 199 5.97 3.19 -13.41
N ASP A 200 4.97 2.29 -13.47
CA ASP A 200 3.57 2.63 -13.24
C ASP A 200 3.32 3.05 -11.79
N ALA A 201 3.89 2.34 -10.81
CA ALA A 201 3.82 2.71 -9.40
C ALA A 201 4.48 4.08 -9.10
N ILE A 202 5.60 4.40 -9.76
CA ILE A 202 6.23 5.73 -9.68
C ILE A 202 5.34 6.80 -10.30
N ALA A 203 4.69 6.51 -11.43
CA ALA A 203 3.74 7.43 -12.08
C ALA A 203 2.50 7.69 -11.21
N GLU A 204 1.93 6.65 -10.60
CA GLU A 204 0.80 6.77 -9.66
C GLU A 204 1.19 7.59 -8.43
N LYS A 205 2.35 7.31 -7.81
CA LYS A 205 2.87 8.09 -6.67
C LYS A 205 2.96 9.58 -7.03
N ARG A 206 3.56 9.92 -8.17
CA ARG A 206 3.62 11.32 -8.68
C ARG A 206 2.22 11.92 -8.94
N GLY A 207 1.20 11.10 -9.20
CA GLY A 207 -0.20 11.51 -9.30
C GLY A 207 -0.88 11.72 -7.94
N ILE A 208 -0.48 10.98 -6.91
CA ILE A 208 -0.90 11.21 -5.51
C ILE A 208 -0.26 12.49 -4.97
N ASP A 209 1.05 12.65 -5.14
CA ASP A 209 1.81 13.82 -4.66
C ASP A 209 1.26 15.13 -5.25
N ARG A 210 0.92 15.15 -6.56
CA ARG A 210 0.25 16.29 -7.20
C ARG A 210 -1.12 16.60 -6.59
N ARG A 211 -1.96 15.59 -6.35
CA ARG A 211 -3.27 15.77 -5.70
C ARG A 211 -3.15 16.29 -4.27
N LEU A 212 -2.13 15.87 -3.53
CA LEU A 212 -1.84 16.39 -2.18
C LEU A 212 -1.38 17.85 -2.23
N ALA A 213 -0.53 18.22 -3.19
CA ALA A 213 -0.13 19.61 -3.40
C ALA A 213 -1.32 20.52 -3.78
N ASP A 214 -2.25 20.04 -4.62
CA ASP A 214 -3.48 20.76 -4.98
C ASP A 214 -4.42 20.95 -3.79
N LEU A 215 -4.58 19.92 -2.94
CA LEU A 215 -5.34 20.04 -1.69
C LEU A 215 -4.69 21.03 -0.71
N GLY A 216 -3.36 21.01 -0.61
CA GLY A 216 -2.59 21.99 0.14
C GLY A 216 -2.86 23.43 -0.33
N ARG A 217 -2.75 23.69 -1.63
CA ARG A 217 -3.06 25.00 -2.23
C ARG A 217 -4.49 25.46 -1.93
N ARG A 218 -5.48 24.61 -2.19
CA ARG A 218 -6.90 24.91 -1.89
C ARG A 218 -7.15 25.20 -0.41
N SER A 219 -6.46 24.49 0.50
CA SER A 219 -6.57 24.75 1.93
C SER A 219 -5.96 26.11 2.34
N ALA A 220 -4.84 26.50 1.74
CA ALA A 220 -4.21 27.80 1.96
C ALA A 220 -5.04 28.95 1.39
N GLU A 221 -5.62 28.78 0.20
CA GLU A 221 -6.57 29.72 -0.41
C GLU A 221 -7.82 29.92 0.47
N ALA A 222 -8.43 28.83 0.95
CA ALA A 222 -9.58 28.90 1.84
C ALA A 222 -9.28 29.61 3.18
N LEU A 223 -8.09 29.39 3.74
CA LEU A 223 -7.63 30.12 4.95
C LEU A 223 -7.36 31.59 4.65
N ALA A 224 -6.80 31.92 3.50
CA ALA A 224 -6.57 33.31 3.07
C ALA A 224 -7.89 34.06 2.85
N GLU A 225 -8.89 33.44 2.23
CA GLU A 225 -10.23 34.03 2.08
C GLU A 225 -10.94 34.21 3.43
N LYS A 226 -10.83 33.24 4.35
CA LYS A 226 -11.36 33.40 5.72
C LYS A 226 -10.70 34.58 6.44
N ALA A 227 -9.38 34.72 6.33
CA ALA A 227 -8.65 35.83 6.94
C ALA A 227 -8.99 37.20 6.31
N LYS A 228 -9.28 37.25 5.00
CA LYS A 228 -9.81 38.46 4.34
C LYS A 228 -11.20 38.81 4.87
N ALA A 229 -12.10 37.82 4.96
CA ALA A 229 -13.46 38.01 5.47
C ALA A 229 -13.46 38.49 6.94
N GLU A 230 -12.61 37.93 7.80
CA GLU A 230 -12.44 38.39 9.18
C GLU A 230 -11.91 39.84 9.25
N ARG A 231 -10.95 40.22 8.40
CA ARG A 231 -10.47 41.62 8.29
C ARG A 231 -11.55 42.60 7.81
N MET A 232 -12.34 42.21 6.80
CA MET A 232 -13.47 43.03 6.32
C MET A 232 -14.53 43.20 7.40
N LYS A 233 -14.83 42.15 8.18
CA LYS A 233 -15.76 42.24 9.32
C LYS A 233 -15.28 43.23 10.37
N VAL A 234 -14.00 43.16 10.77
CA VAL A 234 -13.42 44.10 11.75
C VAL A 234 -13.42 45.54 11.22
N GLN A 235 -13.16 45.75 9.92
CA GLN A 235 -13.25 47.09 9.32
C GLN A 235 -14.68 47.64 9.29
N ALA A 236 -15.69 46.79 9.04
CA ALA A 236 -17.10 47.18 9.10
C ALA A 236 -17.51 47.55 10.54
N GLU A 237 -17.13 46.75 11.53
CA GLU A 237 -17.41 46.98 12.95
C GLU A 237 -16.77 48.29 13.47
N ILE A 238 -15.57 48.65 12.99
CA ILE A 238 -14.92 49.94 13.29
C ILE A 238 -15.64 51.11 12.59
N ALA A 239 -16.20 50.91 11.39
CA ALA A 239 -16.92 51.95 10.65
C ALA A 239 -18.36 52.18 11.18
N GLU A 240 -18.97 51.16 11.78
CA GLU A 240 -20.31 51.23 12.39
C GLU A 240 -20.28 51.71 13.85
N ALA A 241 -19.10 51.77 14.48
CA ALA A 241 -18.93 52.31 15.83
C ALA A 241 -19.47 53.76 15.91
N PRO A 242 -20.52 54.02 16.72
CA PRO A 242 -21.22 55.30 16.69
C PRO A 242 -20.30 56.44 17.13
N VAL A 243 -20.27 57.50 16.33
CA VAL A 243 -19.54 58.74 16.63
C VAL A 243 -19.92 59.19 18.06
N PRO A 244 -18.96 59.31 18.99
CA PRO A 244 -19.29 59.65 20.37
C PRO A 244 -19.91 61.04 20.40
N SER A 245 -21.17 61.09 20.85
CA SER A 245 -21.97 62.30 20.92
C SER A 245 -21.28 63.36 21.78
N GLN A 246 -20.63 64.34 21.13
CA GLN A 246 -20.14 65.55 21.81
C GLN A 246 -21.33 66.36 22.34
N ARG A 247 -21.83 66.01 23.52
CA ARG A 247 -22.78 66.81 24.29
C ARG A 247 -22.21 67.16 25.66
N ARG A 248 -21.83 68.43 25.77
CA ARG A 248 -21.79 69.24 26.99
C ARG A 248 -20.99 68.69 28.18
N LEU A 249 -19.74 69.13 28.25
CA LEU A 249 -19.18 69.67 29.49
C LEU A 249 -18.67 71.09 29.19
N GLN A 250 -19.57 72.06 29.29
CA GLN A 250 -19.24 73.40 29.74
C GLN A 250 -19.63 73.47 31.22
N ASP A 251 -18.92 74.32 31.97
CA ASP A 251 -19.00 74.49 33.44
C ASP A 251 -18.48 73.32 34.29
N ILE A 252 -17.20 73.38 34.65
CA ILE A 252 -16.78 73.76 36.01
C ILE A 252 -15.35 74.35 36.00
N VAL A 253 -15.23 75.39 36.81
CA VAL A 253 -14.21 76.41 36.96
C VAL A 253 -12.83 75.95 37.50
N ALA A 254 -11.78 76.60 36.97
CA ALA A 254 -10.46 76.91 37.53
C ALA A 254 -9.50 75.82 38.07
N GLY A 255 -8.29 75.85 37.50
CA GLY A 255 -7.06 76.04 38.29
C GLY A 255 -6.16 74.82 38.48
N ARG A 256 -5.06 74.75 37.72
CA ARG A 256 -3.66 74.85 38.22
C ARG A 256 -2.67 74.70 37.05
N GLU A 257 -1.60 75.49 37.07
CA GLU A 257 -0.51 75.42 36.09
C GLU A 257 0.35 74.15 36.30
N GLU A 258 0.89 73.58 35.21
CA GLU A 258 2.34 73.33 35.07
C GLU A 258 2.74 72.90 33.63
N LYS A 259 3.88 73.43 33.17
CA LYS A 259 4.66 73.04 31.97
C LYS A 259 5.77 72.04 32.41
N PRO A 260 6.55 71.38 31.51
CA PRO A 260 6.65 71.47 30.04
C PRO A 260 6.24 70.12 29.38
N ALA A 261 6.68 69.61 28.21
CA ALA A 261 7.72 69.98 27.25
C ALA A 261 7.44 69.45 25.82
N LEU A 262 8.35 69.78 24.87
CA LEU A 262 8.38 69.29 23.49
C LEU A 262 9.05 67.90 23.35
N LYS A 263 8.60 67.11 22.37
CA LYS A 263 9.41 66.78 21.17
C LYS A 263 8.60 66.11 20.05
N GLU A 264 8.81 66.59 18.82
CA GLU A 264 8.27 66.02 17.57
C GLU A 264 8.88 64.64 17.26
N PRO A 265 8.25 63.89 16.34
CA PRO A 265 9.03 63.22 15.29
C PRO A 265 8.60 63.67 13.88
N LYS A 266 9.59 64.16 13.11
CA LYS A 266 9.39 64.53 11.70
C LYS A 266 9.26 63.33 10.78
N ARG A 267 8.41 63.50 9.78
CA ARG A 267 8.20 62.64 8.60
C ARG A 267 9.47 62.59 7.74
N ALA A 268 9.90 61.40 7.32
CA ALA A 268 10.89 61.23 6.25
C ALA A 268 10.58 59.99 5.39
N THR A 269 10.80 60.12 4.09
CA THR A 269 10.46 59.14 3.04
C THR A 269 11.68 58.38 2.53
N ALA A 270 11.41 57.19 1.97
CA ALA A 270 12.13 56.54 0.86
C ALA A 270 13.52 55.86 1.08
N GLN A 271 13.47 54.53 1.14
CA GLN A 271 14.11 53.61 0.17
C GLN A 271 15.68 53.43 0.20
N PRO A 272 16.30 52.50 -0.56
CA PRO A 272 16.91 51.30 0.06
C PRO A 272 18.41 51.06 -0.31
N VAL A 273 18.88 49.81 -0.09
CA VAL A 273 20.04 49.09 -0.70
C VAL A 273 21.19 48.66 0.27
N ALA A 274 21.24 47.34 0.50
CA ALA A 274 22.38 46.41 0.67
C ALA A 274 23.73 46.83 1.30
N LYS A 275 24.24 46.00 2.24
CA LYS A 275 25.40 45.07 2.09
C LYS A 275 25.76 44.38 3.44
N LYS A 276 26.56 43.29 3.36
CA LYS A 276 27.04 42.44 4.47
C LYS A 276 28.32 43.04 5.15
N PRO A 277 29.07 42.28 5.96
CA PRO A 277 28.92 42.05 7.40
C PRO A 277 30.12 42.67 8.18
N VAL A 278 30.23 42.51 9.51
CA VAL A 278 31.51 42.34 10.24
C VAL A 278 31.27 42.01 11.72
N VAL A 279 32.18 41.23 12.32
CA VAL A 279 32.23 40.83 13.74
C VAL A 279 33.15 41.78 14.50
N PRO A 280 32.92 42.03 15.80
CA PRO A 280 34.07 41.88 16.72
C PRO A 280 33.73 41.10 18.00
N ALA A 281 34.76 40.48 18.57
CA ALA A 281 34.68 39.71 19.81
C ALA A 281 35.28 40.49 21.01
N THR A 282 34.63 40.37 22.17
CA THR A 282 35.16 40.59 23.53
C THR A 282 34.33 39.66 24.44
N ARG A 283 34.85 38.78 25.30
CA ARG A 283 35.96 38.78 26.28
C ARG A 283 35.67 39.63 27.53
N GLY A 284 35.36 38.93 28.63
CA GLY A 284 35.05 39.46 29.97
C GLY A 284 34.05 38.52 30.65
N VAL A 285 34.48 37.47 31.36
CA VAL A 285 34.95 37.49 32.76
C VAL A 285 33.94 38.13 33.71
N SER A 286 33.19 37.28 34.43
CA SER A 286 32.66 37.55 35.76
C SER A 286 32.44 36.23 36.49
N GLN A 287 33.06 36.09 37.67
CA GLN A 287 32.85 34.96 38.57
C GLN A 287 31.57 35.18 39.38
N ALA A 288 30.80 34.12 39.61
CA ALA A 288 29.68 34.10 40.56
C ALA A 288 29.62 32.71 41.23
N PRO A 289 29.09 32.59 42.46
CA PRO A 289 29.57 31.59 43.41
C PRO A 289 28.98 30.18 43.27
N VAL A 290 29.70 29.23 43.88
CA VAL A 290 29.44 27.79 43.88
C VAL A 290 28.11 27.42 44.54
N SER A 291 27.14 26.97 43.76
CA SER A 291 25.96 26.26 44.26
C SER A 291 26.31 24.79 44.53
N ARG A 292 26.14 24.36 45.79
CA ARG A 292 26.22 22.94 46.18
C ARG A 292 25.27 22.08 45.33
N GLN A 293 25.82 21.16 44.53
CA GLN A 293 25.06 20.02 44.02
C GLN A 293 25.07 18.90 45.07
N SER A 294 23.88 18.47 45.48
CA SER A 294 23.68 17.27 46.28
C SER A 294 23.95 16.01 45.45
N GLN A 295 24.82 15.13 45.94
CA GLN A 295 24.95 13.78 45.38
C GLN A 295 23.64 13.00 45.58
N PRO A 296 23.13 12.30 44.56
CA PRO A 296 22.13 11.25 44.79
C PRO A 296 22.78 10.06 45.51
N PRO A 297 22.05 9.36 46.41
CA PRO A 297 22.59 8.21 47.14
C PRO A 297 22.88 7.02 46.22
N ALA A 298 23.89 6.23 46.57
CA ALA A 298 24.30 5.05 45.82
C ALA A 298 23.21 3.95 45.81
N PRO A 299 23.05 3.20 44.70
CA PRO A 299 22.13 2.07 44.65
C PRO A 299 22.61 0.90 45.54
N PRO A 300 21.70 0.13 46.15
CA PRO A 300 22.07 -1.01 46.98
C PRO A 300 22.67 -2.16 46.14
N PRO A 301 23.57 -2.98 46.71
CA PRO A 301 24.19 -4.09 46.00
C PRO A 301 23.17 -5.18 45.65
N ALA A 302 23.22 -5.69 44.42
CA ALA A 302 22.37 -6.77 43.97
C ALA A 302 22.67 -8.09 44.73
N PRO A 303 21.65 -8.90 45.08
CA PRO A 303 21.86 -10.17 45.76
C PRO A 303 22.56 -11.18 44.83
N LYS A 304 23.58 -11.85 45.36
CA LYS A 304 24.29 -12.94 44.68
C LYS A 304 23.35 -14.14 44.56
N ILE A 305 22.92 -14.47 43.35
CA ILE A 305 22.19 -15.71 43.08
C ILE A 305 23.20 -16.86 43.13
N VAL A 306 23.12 -17.66 44.20
CA VAL A 306 23.86 -18.91 44.32
C VAL A 306 23.13 -19.97 43.50
N VAL A 307 23.71 -20.38 42.38
CA VAL A 307 23.22 -21.53 41.61
C VAL A 307 23.63 -22.79 42.36
N VAL A 308 22.65 -23.52 42.90
CA VAL A 308 22.84 -24.86 43.46
C VAL A 308 22.44 -25.86 42.38
N GLU A 309 23.40 -26.63 41.88
CA GLU A 309 23.14 -27.70 40.93
C GLU A 309 22.49 -28.89 41.66
N THR A 310 21.28 -29.26 41.26
CA THR A 310 20.63 -30.52 41.68
C THR A 310 20.81 -31.58 40.59
N PRO A 311 21.19 -32.83 40.95
CA PRO A 311 21.58 -33.84 39.98
C PRO A 311 20.41 -34.38 39.14
N VAL A 312 20.76 -34.76 37.91
CA VAL A 312 19.86 -35.27 36.87
C VAL A 312 19.25 -36.63 37.25
N ALA A 313 17.93 -36.73 37.26
CA ALA A 313 17.23 -38.01 37.26
C ALA A 313 17.19 -38.61 35.85
N ALA A 314 17.67 -39.85 35.70
CA ALA A 314 17.72 -40.54 34.41
C ALA A 314 16.31 -40.73 33.81
N ARG A 315 16.16 -40.42 32.52
CA ARG A 315 14.93 -40.64 31.75
C ARG A 315 15.13 -41.76 30.74
N ALA A 316 14.20 -42.70 30.72
CA ALA A 316 14.31 -43.93 29.93
C ALA A 316 14.18 -43.70 28.41
N GLU A 317 14.96 -44.49 27.67
CA GLU A 317 14.90 -44.70 26.22
C GLU A 317 13.53 -45.23 25.76
N PRO A 318 12.94 -44.70 24.67
CA PRO A 318 11.89 -45.36 23.91
C PRO A 318 12.46 -45.99 22.62
N ASN A 319 12.18 -47.29 22.42
CA ASN A 319 12.69 -48.09 21.30
C ASN A 319 12.40 -47.49 19.90
N LEU A 320 13.39 -47.65 19.01
CA LEU A 320 13.24 -47.48 17.57
C LEU A 320 12.46 -48.66 16.96
N SER A 321 11.27 -48.41 16.43
CA SER A 321 10.57 -49.31 15.51
C SER A 321 10.32 -48.59 14.18
N LEU A 322 11.04 -49.02 13.15
CA LEU A 322 10.88 -48.55 11.77
C LEU A 322 9.64 -49.19 11.14
N ASP A 323 8.66 -48.39 10.72
CA ASP A 323 7.78 -48.71 9.59
C ASP A 323 7.05 -47.44 9.08
N PRO A 324 7.08 -47.12 7.76
CA PRO A 324 6.49 -45.90 7.22
C PRO A 324 5.00 -46.08 6.84
N VAL A 325 4.08 -45.76 7.75
CA VAL A 325 2.64 -45.76 7.45
C VAL A 325 2.24 -44.48 6.69
N GLN A 326 1.99 -44.65 5.39
CA GLN A 326 1.49 -43.62 4.49
C GLN A 326 0.00 -43.30 4.78
N VAL A 327 -0.30 -42.13 5.34
CA VAL A 327 -1.69 -41.67 5.55
C VAL A 327 -2.02 -40.44 4.70
N SER A 328 -2.71 -40.70 3.58
CA SER A 328 -3.45 -39.68 2.84
C SER A 328 -4.73 -39.31 3.64
N GLY A 329 -4.96 -38.03 3.91
CA GLY A 329 -6.16 -37.59 4.64
C GLY A 329 -6.48 -36.11 4.50
N ARG A 330 -7.46 -35.77 3.66
CA ARG A 330 -8.04 -34.41 3.58
C ARG A 330 -8.74 -34.03 4.89
N GLY A 331 -8.39 -32.91 5.52
CA GLY A 331 -9.25 -32.29 6.53
C GLY A 331 -8.62 -31.18 7.37
N GLY A 332 -9.41 -30.14 7.70
CA GLY A 332 -9.24 -29.47 9.00
C GLY A 332 -8.48 -28.15 9.12
N TRP A 333 -8.28 -27.34 8.08
CA TRP A 333 -7.72 -25.97 8.22
C TRP A 333 -8.71 -24.95 8.86
N LYS A 334 -9.28 -25.26 10.03
CA LYS A 334 -10.20 -24.38 10.78
C LYS A 334 -10.10 -24.51 12.32
N SER A 335 -8.89 -24.41 12.89
CA SER A 335 -8.73 -24.28 14.35
C SER A 335 -7.54 -23.42 14.80
N VAL A 336 -6.98 -22.56 13.94
CA VAL A 336 -6.05 -21.50 14.39
C VAL A 336 -6.86 -20.49 15.22
N ARG A 337 -6.82 -20.67 16.55
CA ARG A 337 -7.40 -19.76 17.54
C ARG A 337 -6.87 -18.35 17.26
N ARG A 338 -7.74 -17.44 16.83
CA ARG A 338 -7.34 -16.04 16.62
C ARG A 338 -7.03 -15.43 17.98
N ASP A 339 -5.76 -15.18 18.20
CA ASP A 339 -5.22 -14.55 19.39
C ASP A 339 -5.99 -13.24 19.68
N PRO A 340 -6.68 -13.10 20.84
CA PRO A 340 -7.57 -11.96 21.11
C PRO A 340 -6.83 -10.61 21.06
N ALA A 341 -5.53 -10.59 21.36
CA ALA A 341 -4.67 -9.41 21.22
C ALA A 341 -4.64 -8.89 19.77
N ARG A 342 -4.62 -9.79 18.78
CA ARG A 342 -4.58 -9.44 17.34
C ARG A 342 -5.91 -8.87 16.85
N VAL A 343 -7.02 -9.29 17.45
CA VAL A 343 -8.37 -8.76 17.17
C VAL A 343 -8.53 -7.36 17.79
N ALA A 344 -8.04 -7.14 19.02
CA ALA A 344 -8.04 -5.84 19.66
C ALA A 344 -7.19 -4.80 18.90
N ALA A 345 -6.02 -5.21 18.39
CA ALA A 345 -5.17 -4.34 17.56
C ALA A 345 -5.85 -3.93 16.24
N GLN A 346 -6.52 -4.85 15.55
CA GLN A 346 -7.28 -4.53 14.33
C GLN A 346 -8.49 -3.63 14.57
N ALA A 347 -9.09 -3.66 15.77
CA ALA A 347 -10.17 -2.76 16.13
C ALA A 347 -9.65 -1.32 16.34
N LYS A 348 -8.52 -1.14 17.04
CA LYS A 348 -7.89 0.19 17.22
C LYS A 348 -7.46 0.81 15.90
N ALA A 349 -6.91 0.02 14.97
CA ALA A 349 -6.42 0.52 13.68
C ALA A 349 -7.49 1.06 12.70
N LYS A 350 -8.80 0.93 13.02
CA LYS A 350 -9.91 1.45 12.19
C LYS A 350 -10.55 2.73 12.73
N ALA A 351 -10.23 3.15 13.94
CA ALA A 351 -10.58 4.48 14.40
C ALA A 351 -9.67 5.51 13.69
N LYS A 352 -10.24 6.62 13.21
CA LYS A 352 -9.41 7.76 12.78
C LYS A 352 -8.65 8.26 14.02
N PRO A 353 -7.30 8.38 14.00
CA PRO A 353 -6.55 8.88 15.15
C PRO A 353 -6.94 10.34 15.38
N THR A 354 -7.74 10.58 16.41
CA THR A 354 -8.21 11.91 16.81
C THR A 354 -7.15 12.69 17.58
N SER A 355 -6.12 12.03 18.11
CA SER A 355 -4.97 12.65 18.77
C SER A 355 -3.65 12.34 18.06
N ARG A 356 -2.71 13.28 18.17
CA ARG A 356 -1.31 13.10 17.76
C ARG A 356 -0.62 11.97 18.54
N ALA A 357 -1.04 11.72 19.79
CA ALA A 357 -0.56 10.60 20.59
C ALA A 357 -0.99 9.25 19.98
N ASP A 358 -2.28 9.10 19.63
CA ASP A 358 -2.81 7.88 19.00
C ASP A 358 -2.06 7.53 17.70
N ALA A 359 -1.67 8.55 16.92
CA ALA A 359 -0.90 8.36 15.69
C ALA A 359 0.53 7.85 15.95
N VAL A 360 1.19 8.30 17.03
CA VAL A 360 2.52 7.83 17.44
C VAL A 360 2.43 6.39 17.97
N ASP A 361 1.45 6.09 18.81
CA ASP A 361 1.22 4.73 19.34
C ASP A 361 0.88 3.73 18.23
N LEU A 362 0.06 4.14 17.24
CA LEU A 362 -0.27 3.30 16.10
C LEU A 362 0.95 3.07 15.19
N ALA A 363 1.81 4.08 15.01
CA ALA A 363 3.08 3.92 14.28
C ALA A 363 4.04 2.97 14.99
N LEU A 364 4.21 3.10 16.31
CA LEU A 364 5.03 2.19 17.12
C LEU A 364 4.47 0.74 17.11
N ALA A 365 3.15 0.58 17.22
CA ALA A 365 2.51 -0.72 17.13
C ALA A 365 2.66 -1.36 15.73
N ALA A 366 2.60 -0.57 14.66
CA ALA A 366 2.87 -1.03 13.30
C ALA A 366 4.34 -1.47 13.12
N GLN A 367 5.30 -0.68 13.63
CA GLN A 367 6.72 -1.03 13.61
C GLN A 367 6.99 -2.35 14.36
N ALA A 368 6.40 -2.53 15.54
CA ALA A 368 6.52 -3.76 16.32
C ALA A 368 5.89 -4.98 15.60
N ALA A 369 4.76 -4.78 14.91
CA ALA A 369 4.12 -5.84 14.11
C ALA A 369 4.94 -6.22 12.88
N ILE A 370 5.61 -5.26 12.22
CA ILE A 370 6.55 -5.52 11.12
C ILE A 370 7.76 -6.32 11.63
N ASN A 371 8.35 -5.91 12.76
CA ASN A 371 9.50 -6.62 13.34
C ASN A 371 9.13 -8.07 13.74
N ARG A 372 7.94 -8.29 14.32
CA ARG A 372 7.44 -9.66 14.60
C ARG A 372 7.17 -10.45 13.32
N PHE A 373 6.60 -9.83 12.28
CA PHE A 373 6.37 -10.52 11.01
C PHE A 373 7.68 -10.96 10.34
N ILE A 374 8.73 -10.13 10.40
CA ILE A 374 10.07 -10.46 9.89
C ILE A 374 10.65 -11.65 10.68
N ALA A 375 10.53 -11.64 12.02
CA ALA A 375 11.00 -12.74 12.88
C ALA A 375 10.22 -14.04 12.68
N GLU A 376 8.88 -13.99 12.64
CA GLU A 376 8.00 -15.16 12.51
C GLU A 376 8.08 -15.83 11.14
N ARG A 377 8.28 -15.05 10.06
CA ARG A 377 8.25 -15.60 8.69
C ARG A 377 9.52 -16.35 8.29
N GLY A 378 10.57 -16.34 9.11
CA GLY A 378 11.85 -16.88 8.70
C GLY A 378 12.36 -16.22 7.41
N VAL A 379 12.04 -14.94 7.18
CA VAL A 379 12.80 -14.12 6.22
C VAL A 379 14.13 -13.85 6.89
N THR A 380 14.97 -14.89 6.91
CA THR A 380 16.40 -14.73 7.00
C THR A 380 16.76 -13.72 5.93
N LYS A 381 17.19 -12.53 6.36
CA LYS A 381 18.04 -11.69 5.52
C LYS A 381 19.29 -12.54 5.30
N THR A 382 19.31 -13.30 4.21
CA THR A 382 20.43 -14.14 3.82
C THR A 382 21.68 -13.26 3.73
N GLU A 383 22.58 -13.47 4.70
CA GLU A 383 23.97 -13.03 4.80
C GLU A 383 24.28 -11.51 4.79
N ARG A 384 23.42 -10.63 4.28
CA ARG A 384 23.60 -9.16 4.31
C ARG A 384 23.64 -8.55 5.72
N SER A 385 23.43 -9.35 6.78
CA SER A 385 23.50 -8.91 8.18
C SER A 385 24.89 -8.39 8.57
N GLY A 386 25.97 -9.02 8.06
CA GLY A 386 27.35 -8.61 8.36
C GLY A 386 27.67 -7.22 7.81
N ILE A 387 27.49 -7.02 6.51
CA ILE A 387 27.73 -5.74 5.83
C ILE A 387 26.88 -4.62 6.41
N GLN A 388 25.60 -4.87 6.72
CA GLN A 388 24.73 -3.85 7.31
C GLN A 388 25.21 -3.40 8.71
N ALA A 389 25.85 -4.30 9.48
CA ALA A 389 26.50 -3.95 10.75
C ALA A 389 27.78 -3.10 10.54
N VAL A 390 28.63 -3.44 9.55
CA VAL A 390 29.80 -2.62 9.17
C VAL A 390 29.40 -1.20 8.81
N ILE A 391 28.42 -1.06 7.90
CA ILE A 391 27.91 0.24 7.44
C ILE A 391 27.37 1.05 8.61
N SER A 392 26.61 0.42 9.51
CA SER A 392 26.03 1.09 10.69
C SER A 392 27.12 1.56 11.67
N ARG A 393 28.20 0.78 11.88
CA ARG A 393 29.33 1.18 12.73
C ARG A 393 30.19 2.29 12.08
N LEU A 394 30.38 2.25 10.76
CA LEU A 394 31.02 3.35 9.99
C LEU A 394 30.20 4.65 10.11
N GLN A 395 28.88 4.58 9.89
CA GLN A 395 27.99 5.74 10.03
C GLN A 395 27.97 6.29 11.47
N ALA A 396 28.00 5.42 12.49
CA ALA A 396 28.11 5.83 13.89
C ALA A 396 29.45 6.52 14.23
N ARG A 397 30.51 6.29 13.43
CA ARG A 397 31.80 7.00 13.51
C ARG A 397 31.85 8.27 12.65
N GLY A 398 30.76 8.62 11.95
CA GLY A 398 30.63 9.84 11.15
C GLY A 398 30.91 9.66 9.65
N TYR A 399 31.18 8.45 9.18
CA TYR A 399 31.44 8.18 7.76
C TYR A 399 30.13 8.14 6.94
N ILE A 400 30.11 8.81 5.79
CA ILE A 400 29.02 8.75 4.82
C ILE A 400 29.32 7.60 3.84
N VAL A 401 28.63 6.48 4.01
CA VAL A 401 28.76 5.28 3.15
C VAL A 401 27.58 5.21 2.17
N VAL A 402 27.87 5.15 0.87
CA VAL A 402 26.89 5.06 -0.23
C VAL A 402 27.25 3.88 -1.14
N GLN A 403 26.27 3.12 -1.60
CA GLN A 403 26.49 2.06 -2.60
C GLN A 403 26.54 2.67 -4.01
N ASP A 404 27.56 2.32 -4.80
CA ASP A 404 27.77 2.81 -6.17
C ASP A 404 28.10 1.61 -7.08
N GLY A 405 27.08 1.06 -7.74
CA GLY A 405 27.17 -0.21 -8.46
C GLY A 405 27.47 -1.39 -7.53
N ASP A 406 28.48 -2.18 -7.89
CA ASP A 406 28.97 -3.33 -7.12
C ASP A 406 29.96 -2.93 -6.00
N GLY A 407 30.25 -1.64 -5.85
CA GLY A 407 31.16 -1.09 -4.85
C GLY A 407 30.51 -0.11 -3.87
N TRP A 408 31.33 0.44 -3.00
CA TRP A 408 30.94 1.42 -1.99
C TRP A 408 31.81 2.67 -2.06
N VAL A 409 31.19 3.83 -1.82
CA VAL A 409 31.83 5.14 -1.73
C VAL A 409 31.72 5.65 -0.30
N ILE A 410 32.85 5.97 0.30
CA ILE A 410 32.97 6.46 1.68
C ILE A 410 33.51 7.89 1.66
N ASP A 411 32.76 8.82 2.29
CA ASP A 411 33.05 10.26 2.36
C ASP A 411 33.32 10.93 1.00
N GLN A 412 32.77 10.39 -0.08
CA GLN A 412 33.04 10.80 -1.48
C GLN A 412 34.51 10.70 -1.91
N ARG A 413 35.38 10.09 -1.10
CA ARG A 413 36.85 10.07 -1.28
C ARG A 413 37.42 8.67 -1.48
N HIS A 414 36.86 7.68 -0.81
CA HIS A 414 37.31 6.29 -0.90
C HIS A 414 36.29 5.47 -1.68
N ARG A 415 36.70 4.90 -2.80
CA ARG A 415 35.97 3.85 -3.52
C ARG A 415 36.54 2.52 -3.06
N VAL A 416 35.68 1.57 -2.70
CA VAL A 416 36.06 0.19 -2.35
C VAL A 416 35.19 -0.79 -3.13
N ASP A 417 35.84 -1.76 -3.77
CA ASP A 417 35.18 -2.69 -4.68
C ASP A 417 34.72 -3.94 -3.92
N GLY A 418 33.41 -4.16 -3.89
CA GLY A 418 32.80 -5.28 -3.17
C GLY A 418 32.79 -5.17 -1.64
N GLU A 419 32.30 -6.24 -1.01
CA GLU A 419 31.98 -6.28 0.43
C GLU A 419 33.23 -6.49 1.30
N SER A 420 34.17 -7.34 0.87
CA SER A 420 35.41 -7.62 1.60
C SER A 420 36.31 -6.38 1.75
N ALA A 421 36.35 -5.52 0.72
CA ALA A 421 37.12 -4.28 0.77
C ALA A 421 36.49 -3.25 1.74
N LEU A 422 35.16 -3.25 1.90
CA LEU A 422 34.47 -2.44 2.90
C LEU A 422 34.75 -2.93 4.33
N VAL A 423 34.82 -4.25 4.55
CA VAL A 423 35.24 -4.84 5.84
C VAL A 423 36.68 -4.44 6.18
N ALA A 424 37.62 -4.64 5.24
CA ALA A 424 39.02 -4.26 5.42
C ALA A 424 39.21 -2.76 5.70
N PHE A 425 38.42 -1.89 5.04
CA PHE A 425 38.42 -0.46 5.34
C PHE A 425 37.94 -0.16 6.77
N ALA A 426 36.90 -0.86 7.24
CA ALA A 426 36.40 -0.69 8.61
C ALA A 426 37.40 -1.17 9.66
N GLU A 427 38.06 -2.32 9.43
CA GLU A 427 39.12 -2.85 10.28
C GLU A 427 40.33 -1.92 10.36
N ALA A 428 40.77 -1.35 9.22
CA ALA A 428 41.82 -0.33 9.17
C ALA A 428 41.45 0.98 9.92
N ARG A 429 40.17 1.18 10.26
CA ARG A 429 39.66 2.27 11.11
C ARG A 429 39.36 1.85 12.56
N GLY A 430 39.75 0.63 12.96
CA GLY A 430 39.52 0.10 14.31
C GLY A 430 38.06 -0.29 14.56
N ILE A 431 37.33 -0.67 13.52
CA ILE A 431 35.94 -1.11 13.57
C ILE A 431 35.88 -2.61 13.20
N SER A 432 36.41 -3.46 14.08
CA SER A 432 36.28 -4.93 13.95
C SER A 432 34.84 -5.36 14.19
N LEU A 433 34.38 -6.40 13.49
CA LEU A 433 33.01 -6.93 13.65
C LEU A 433 32.85 -7.72 14.97
N ASP A 434 33.86 -8.51 15.35
CA ASP A 434 33.80 -9.57 16.37
C ASP A 434 33.61 -9.13 17.82
N VAL A 435 33.65 -7.83 18.15
CA VAL A 435 33.53 -7.33 19.53
C VAL A 435 32.05 -7.29 20.00
N ALA A 436 31.33 -8.39 19.81
CA ALA A 436 29.95 -8.61 20.26
C ALA A 436 29.69 -10.09 20.56
N ALA A 437 30.47 -10.63 21.49
CA ALA A 437 30.14 -11.81 22.29
C ALA A 437 29.90 -11.34 23.75
#